data_AF-A0A256YJA2-F1
#
_entry.id   AF-A0A256YJA2-F1
#
_cell.length_a   1.000
_cell.length_b   1.000
_cell.length_c   1.000
_cell.angle_alpha   90.00
_cell.angle_beta   90.00
_cell.angle_gamma   90.00
#
_symmetry.space_group_name_H-M   'P 1'
#
loop_
_entity.id
_entity.type
_entity.pdbx_description
1 polymer ?
#
loop_
_entity_poly.entity_id
_entity_poly.type
_entity_poly.pdbx_seq_one_letter_code
_entity_poly.pdbx_strand_id
1 'polypeptide(L)'
;MHGYNKDKIVKINRINDIEKILSSFNNKKDNEKILLRGSVILNEELKKTISWKTIGLILSDGNFSNLIKGYGTIAFRGLSYDTAIAIIKTLIQIVRSITLRAKIGKGNRIYYDVIVPSTRCFKDLRYRIVSLLIKLDTTPDNVLSRLKMDELAALLAGIIDGDGYIGKPSTYISISFNMNSRKGKIINNILSFLEKKQYIIVNKYYREPKYEATFRFLNFRFLHKCLKYVYHNKRRKRMEKYMLDYARAYICPFSIFELKQILRNTSSAYIDYRKPPRNSKVLVLYIQRHDFEKIAYIWNKDHLSYKPRPIISKNRVMIKITEKCKENLFKLINEANADIEDKIIEKIRDFLGITKREIRDTNTKTKINI
;
A
#
# COMPACT_ATOMS: atom_id res chain seq x y z
N MET A 1 32.82 11.31 40.35
CA MET A 1 31.72 10.34 40.48
C MET A 1 30.75 10.52 39.31
N HIS A 2 30.86 9.71 38.26
CA HIS A 2 29.91 9.72 37.15
C HIS A 2 28.69 8.88 37.50
N GLY A 3 27.56 9.54 37.75
CA GLY A 3 26.27 8.87 37.94
C GLY A 3 25.91 8.07 36.71
N TYR A 4 25.87 6.74 36.84
CA TYR A 4 25.27 5.86 35.86
C TYR A 4 23.78 6.22 35.74
N ASN A 5 23.42 6.95 34.68
CA ASN A 5 22.02 7.12 34.30
C ASN A 5 21.43 5.72 34.06
N LYS A 6 20.59 5.24 34.98
CA LYS A 6 19.88 3.97 34.82
C LYS A 6 19.11 4.02 33.51
N ASP A 7 19.47 3.17 32.55
CA ASP A 7 18.75 3.02 31.28
C ASP A 7 17.26 2.81 31.58
N LYS A 8 16.39 3.72 31.11
CA LYS A 8 14.94 3.57 31.29
C LYS A 8 14.47 2.40 30.41
N ILE A 9 13.91 1.37 31.03
CA ILE A 9 13.34 0.22 30.34
C ILE A 9 11.84 0.47 30.14
N VAL A 10 11.36 0.35 28.91
CA VAL A 10 9.93 0.50 28.56
C VAL A 10 9.44 -0.77 27.88
N LYS A 11 8.40 -1.39 28.43
CA LYS A 11 7.71 -2.54 27.81
C LYS A 11 6.67 -2.03 26.79
N ILE A 12 6.67 -2.60 25.59
CA ILE A 12 5.72 -2.27 24.53
C ILE A 12 4.70 -3.41 24.44
N ASN A 13 3.48 -3.14 24.91
CA ASN A 13 2.38 -4.10 24.87
C ASN A 13 1.59 -4.00 23.55
N ARG A 14 1.46 -2.81 22.96
CA ARG A 14 0.83 -2.58 21.66
C ARG A 14 1.71 -1.72 20.75
N ILE A 15 1.76 -2.05 19.46
CA ILE A 15 2.55 -1.29 18.46
C ILE A 15 2.12 0.19 18.39
N ASN A 16 0.84 0.48 18.64
CA ASN A 16 0.32 1.84 18.63
C ASN A 16 0.81 2.71 19.80
N ASP A 17 1.36 2.10 20.87
CA ASP A 17 1.89 2.85 22.01
C ASP A 17 3.23 3.54 21.70
N ILE A 18 3.91 3.12 20.61
CA ILE A 18 5.23 3.65 20.21
C ILE A 18 5.19 5.16 20.00
N GLU A 19 4.11 5.69 19.42
CA GLU A 19 3.99 7.14 19.17
C GLU A 19 3.92 7.93 20.48
N LYS A 20 3.18 7.41 21.47
CA LYS A 20 3.11 8.03 22.81
C LYS A 20 4.45 7.96 23.53
N ILE A 21 5.18 6.85 23.37
CA ILE A 21 6.52 6.68 23.95
C ILE A 21 7.49 7.70 23.35
N LEU A 22 7.53 7.82 22.02
CA LEU A 22 8.45 8.76 21.36
C LEU A 22 8.05 10.22 21.59
N SER A 23 6.76 10.56 21.66
CA SER A 23 6.34 11.93 22.00
C SER A 23 6.76 12.33 23.41
N SER A 24 6.68 11.41 24.39
CA SER A 24 7.19 11.63 25.74
C SER A 24 8.73 11.73 25.81
N PHE A 25 9.42 11.25 24.77
CA PHE A 25 10.87 11.26 24.66
C PHE A 25 11.41 12.51 23.93
N ASN A 26 10.58 13.17 23.12
CA ASN A 26 10.89 14.43 22.42
C ASN A 26 11.20 15.60 23.37
N ASN A 27 10.78 15.53 24.65
CA ASN A 27 10.92 16.63 25.61
C ASN A 27 12.17 16.50 26.52
N LYS A 28 13.16 15.70 26.12
CA LYS A 28 14.22 15.25 27.03
C LYS A 28 15.64 15.65 26.62
N LYS A 29 16.57 15.55 27.58
CA LYS A 29 17.98 15.98 27.51
C LYS A 29 18.76 15.25 26.40
N ASP A 30 19.79 15.91 25.88
CA ASP A 30 20.68 15.34 24.86
C ASP A 30 21.29 14.00 25.32
N ASN A 31 21.40 13.04 24.38
CA ASN A 31 21.93 11.69 24.58
C ASN A 31 21.17 10.78 25.56
N GLU A 32 19.91 11.08 25.91
CA GLU A 32 19.11 10.12 26.66
C GLU A 32 18.92 8.81 25.88
N LYS A 33 18.90 7.69 26.62
CA LYS A 33 18.77 6.34 26.08
C LYS A 33 17.59 5.63 26.74
N ILE A 34 16.79 4.97 25.91
CA ILE A 34 15.70 4.09 26.35
C ILE A 34 15.91 2.70 25.74
N LEU A 35 15.70 1.66 26.55
CA LEU A 35 15.59 0.29 26.10
C LEU A 35 14.11 -0.08 25.95
N LEU A 36 13.67 -0.26 24.71
CA LEU A 36 12.35 -0.74 24.36
C LEU A 36 12.36 -2.26 24.32
N ARG A 37 11.43 -2.92 25.01
CA ARG A 37 11.26 -4.39 24.97
C ARG A 37 9.90 -4.75 24.38
N GLY A 38 9.91 -5.55 23.32
CA GLY A 38 8.72 -6.04 22.64
C GLY A 38 8.28 -7.38 23.18
N SER A 39 6.98 -7.55 23.40
CA SER A 39 6.36 -8.83 23.76
C SER A 39 5.45 -9.39 22.65
N VAL A 40 5.62 -8.91 21.41
CA VAL A 40 4.72 -9.27 20.31
C VAL A 40 5.05 -10.68 19.80
N ILE A 41 4.12 -11.62 20.00
CA ILE A 41 4.19 -12.96 19.43
C ILE A 41 3.58 -12.90 18.04
N LEU A 42 4.40 -13.12 17.01
CA LEU A 42 3.96 -13.22 15.62
C LEU A 42 4.06 -14.66 15.11
N ASN A 43 3.18 -15.03 14.19
CA ASN A 43 3.33 -16.28 13.43
C ASN A 43 4.54 -16.18 12.47
N GLU A 44 5.03 -17.34 12.02
CA GLU A 44 6.26 -17.41 11.19
C GLU A 44 6.13 -16.71 9.83
N GLU A 45 4.96 -16.75 9.20
CA GLU A 45 4.72 -16.08 7.91
C GLU A 45 4.80 -14.55 8.04
N LEU A 46 4.23 -14.00 9.10
CA LEU A 46 4.29 -12.57 9.36
C LEU A 46 5.70 -12.14 9.79
N LYS A 47 6.42 -12.93 10.59
CA LYS A 47 7.85 -12.69 10.87
C LYS A 47 8.68 -12.64 9.58
N LYS A 48 8.44 -13.56 8.66
CA LYS A 48 9.11 -13.59 7.35
C LYS A 48 8.81 -12.32 6.54
N THR A 49 7.54 -11.90 6.50
CA THR A 49 7.11 -10.66 5.83
C THR A 49 7.75 -9.41 6.44
N ILE A 50 7.76 -9.29 7.78
CA ILE A 50 8.38 -8.17 8.48
C ILE A 50 9.92 -8.17 8.35
N SER A 51 10.54 -9.34 8.17
CA SER A 51 11.97 -9.42 7.85
C SER A 51 12.28 -8.78 6.50
N TRP A 52 11.43 -8.96 5.48
CA TRP A 52 11.57 -8.28 4.19
C TRP A 52 11.36 -6.77 4.28
N LYS A 53 10.40 -6.33 5.08
CA LYS A 53 10.25 -4.91 5.43
C LYS A 53 11.54 -4.34 6.05
N THR A 54 12.14 -5.08 6.97
CA THR A 54 13.40 -4.71 7.64
C THR A 54 14.56 -4.60 6.65
N ILE A 55 14.67 -5.53 5.69
CA ILE A 55 15.64 -5.47 4.60
C ILE A 55 15.47 -4.18 3.78
N GLY A 56 14.22 -3.83 3.43
CA GLY A 56 13.94 -2.58 2.72
C GLY A 56 14.40 -1.33 3.48
N LEU A 57 14.20 -1.28 4.79
CA LEU A 57 14.71 -0.19 5.65
C LEU A 57 16.24 -0.17 5.70
N ILE A 58 16.90 -1.34 5.76
CA ILE A 58 18.37 -1.41 5.79
C ILE A 58 18.99 -0.87 4.50
N LEU A 59 18.36 -1.17 3.36
CA LEU A 59 18.77 -0.70 2.05
C LEU A 59 18.66 0.83 1.91
N SER A 60 17.71 1.46 2.60
CA SER A 60 17.59 2.91 2.68
C SER A 60 18.45 3.49 3.81
N ASP A 61 17.87 3.62 5.00
CA ASP A 61 18.44 4.35 6.15
C ASP A 61 19.39 3.53 7.05
N GLY A 62 19.51 2.22 6.81
CA GLY A 62 20.30 1.35 7.69
C GLY A 62 21.80 1.27 7.38
N ASN A 63 22.52 0.63 8.30
CA ASN A 63 23.97 0.40 8.24
C ASN A 63 24.39 -0.79 7.33
N PHE A 64 23.79 -0.92 6.15
CA PHE A 64 24.04 -2.00 5.17
C PHE A 64 25.52 -2.37 4.99
N SER A 65 26.39 -1.39 4.73
CA SER A 65 27.82 -1.64 4.48
C SER A 65 28.51 -2.29 5.68
N ASN A 66 28.14 -1.89 6.90
CA ASN A 66 28.68 -2.48 8.13
C ASN A 66 28.10 -3.88 8.35
N LEU A 67 26.80 -4.08 8.10
CA LEU A 67 26.18 -5.40 8.23
C LEU A 67 26.82 -6.45 7.33
N ILE A 68 27.09 -6.11 6.06
CA ILE A 68 27.75 -7.03 5.13
C ILE A 68 29.21 -7.28 5.51
N LYS A 69 29.91 -6.29 6.10
CA LYS A 69 31.25 -6.47 6.68
C LYS A 69 31.28 -7.31 7.97
N GLY A 70 30.13 -7.80 8.45
CA GLY A 70 30.03 -8.71 9.60
C GLY A 70 29.74 -8.02 10.94
N TYR A 71 29.50 -6.71 10.97
CA TYR A 71 29.21 -6.00 12.21
C TYR A 71 27.96 -6.55 12.91
N GLY A 72 28.03 -6.62 14.25
CA GLY A 72 27.06 -7.30 15.12
C GLY A 72 25.67 -6.67 15.23
N THR A 73 25.52 -5.41 14.82
CA THR A 73 24.34 -4.60 15.15
C THR A 73 23.64 -4.09 13.90
N ILE A 74 22.30 -4.16 13.89
CA ILE A 74 21.49 -3.38 12.95
C ILE A 74 21.30 -2.01 13.58
N ALA A 75 21.70 -0.97 12.87
CA ALA A 75 21.65 0.40 13.37
C ALA A 75 21.15 1.35 12.28
N PHE A 76 20.33 2.29 12.72
CA PHE A 76 19.79 3.40 11.96
C PHE A 76 20.11 4.67 12.74
N ARG A 77 20.66 5.70 12.09
CA ARG A 77 21.20 6.87 12.78
C ARG A 77 20.72 8.16 12.14
N GLY A 78 20.62 9.22 12.94
CA GLY A 78 20.26 10.55 12.44
C GLY A 78 18.83 10.63 11.88
N LEU A 79 17.92 9.83 12.41
CA LEU A 79 16.57 9.68 11.88
C LEU A 79 15.65 10.84 12.29
N SER A 80 14.72 11.19 11.40
CA SER A 80 13.57 12.01 11.77
C SER A 80 12.63 11.25 12.71
N TYR A 81 11.79 11.97 13.44
CA TYR A 81 10.77 11.38 14.32
C TYR A 81 9.88 10.34 13.63
N ASP A 82 9.32 10.67 12.45
CA ASP A 82 8.42 9.77 11.73
C ASP A 82 9.15 8.53 11.19
N THR A 83 10.41 8.68 10.76
CA THR A 83 11.25 7.56 10.32
C THR A 83 11.61 6.63 11.49
N ALA A 84 11.94 7.20 12.65
CA ALA A 84 12.22 6.44 13.86
C ALA A 84 10.99 5.62 14.30
N ILE A 85 9.79 6.21 14.26
CA ILE A 85 8.54 5.48 14.51
C ILE A 85 8.41 4.29 13.55
N ALA A 86 8.59 4.52 12.25
CA ALA A 86 8.44 3.47 11.25
C ALA A 86 9.40 2.29 11.50
N ILE A 87 10.68 2.59 11.76
CA ILE A 87 11.71 1.60 12.05
C ILE A 87 11.41 0.84 13.35
N ILE A 88 11.02 1.53 14.43
CA ILE A 88 10.71 0.88 15.71
C ILE A 88 9.47 -0.01 15.57
N LYS A 89 8.40 0.48 14.93
CA LYS A 89 7.18 -0.31 14.65
C LYS A 89 7.51 -1.57 13.85
N THR A 90 8.44 -1.50 12.89
CA THR A 90 8.91 -2.68 12.14
C THR A 90 9.74 -3.62 13.00
N LEU A 91 10.80 -3.13 13.65
CA LEU A 91 11.78 -4.00 14.29
C LEU A 91 11.22 -4.69 15.54
N ILE A 92 10.42 -3.99 16.36
CA ILE A 92 9.94 -4.52 17.65
C ILE A 92 9.06 -5.79 17.50
N GLN A 93 8.56 -6.00 16.29
CA GLN A 93 7.77 -7.16 15.89
C GLN A 93 8.63 -8.43 15.71
N ILE A 94 9.92 -8.29 15.41
CA ILE A 94 10.83 -9.40 15.12
C ILE A 94 12.06 -9.45 16.04
N VAL A 95 12.29 -8.41 16.86
CA VAL A 95 13.38 -8.37 17.84
C VAL A 95 12.84 -8.22 19.26
N ARG A 96 13.54 -8.82 20.24
CA ARG A 96 13.16 -8.73 21.66
C ARG A 96 13.35 -7.34 22.25
N SER A 97 14.36 -6.61 21.80
CA SER A 97 14.68 -5.29 22.34
C SER A 97 15.31 -4.36 21.32
N ILE A 98 15.06 -3.07 21.48
CA ILE A 98 15.61 -1.97 20.68
C ILE A 98 16.13 -0.91 21.62
N THR A 99 17.33 -0.40 21.37
CA THR A 99 17.85 0.80 22.00
C THR A 99 17.47 2.01 21.16
N LEU A 100 16.79 2.98 21.77
CA LEU A 100 16.51 4.29 21.21
C LEU A 100 17.39 5.33 21.88
N ARG A 101 18.05 6.19 21.10
CA ARG A 101 18.80 7.35 21.60
C ARG A 101 18.34 8.61 20.90
N ALA A 102 18.08 9.67 21.66
CA ALA A 102 17.82 11.00 21.12
C ALA A 102 19.12 11.82 21.10
N LYS A 103 19.31 12.60 20.03
CA LYS A 103 20.46 13.49 19.84
C LYS A 103 19.98 14.85 19.39
N ILE A 104 20.52 15.91 19.98
CA ILE A 104 20.25 17.28 19.52
C ILE A 104 21.26 17.61 18.40
N GLY A 105 20.76 17.82 17.19
CA GLY A 105 21.53 18.26 16.04
C GLY A 105 21.53 19.79 15.89
N LYS A 106 22.17 20.27 14.81
CA LYS A 106 22.23 21.71 14.49
C LYS A 106 20.82 22.33 14.42
N GLY A 107 20.67 23.51 15.03
CA GLY A 107 19.40 24.24 15.08
C GLY A 107 18.37 23.62 16.04
N ASN A 108 18.82 22.99 17.13
CA ASN A 108 17.97 22.33 18.15
C ASN A 108 17.00 21.28 17.60
N ARG A 109 17.30 20.72 16.42
CA ARG A 109 16.50 19.63 15.84
C ARG A 109 16.87 18.31 16.51
N ILE A 110 15.86 17.57 16.96
CA ILE A 110 16.06 16.26 17.58
C ILE A 110 16.12 15.20 16.49
N TYR A 111 17.17 14.38 16.55
CA TYR A 111 17.38 13.21 15.73
C TYR A 111 17.43 11.95 16.59
N TYR A 112 17.11 10.82 15.96
CA TYR A 112 17.00 9.54 16.65
C TYR A 112 17.97 8.52 16.09
N ASP A 113 18.62 7.78 16.97
CA ASP A 113 19.33 6.55 16.63
C ASP A 113 18.54 5.35 17.15
N VAL A 114 18.28 4.39 16.27
CA VAL A 114 17.59 3.13 16.57
C VAL A 114 18.57 1.99 16.36
N ILE A 115 18.86 1.25 17.44
CA ILE A 115 19.89 0.23 17.46
C ILE A 115 19.31 -1.09 17.99
N VAL A 116 19.46 -2.17 17.24
CA VAL A 116 19.19 -3.52 17.74
C VAL A 116 20.46 -4.04 18.41
N PRO A 117 20.46 -4.28 19.73
CA PRO A 117 21.64 -4.76 20.45
C PRO A 117 22.01 -6.19 20.01
N SER A 118 23.31 -6.46 19.95
CA SER A 118 23.85 -7.78 19.61
C SER A 118 23.69 -8.76 20.78
N THR A 119 22.49 -9.29 20.98
CA THR A 119 22.20 -10.35 21.95
C THR A 119 22.29 -11.74 21.31
N ARG A 120 22.57 -12.81 22.08
CA ARG A 120 22.64 -14.19 21.57
C ARG A 120 21.42 -14.59 20.72
N CYS A 121 20.21 -14.26 21.19
CA CYS A 121 18.94 -14.54 20.49
C CYS A 121 18.72 -13.72 19.20
N PHE A 122 19.56 -12.73 18.90
CA PHE A 122 19.49 -11.92 17.69
C PHE A 122 20.49 -12.40 16.62
N LYS A 123 21.42 -13.29 16.98
CA LYS A 123 22.48 -13.76 16.08
C LYS A 123 21.90 -14.45 14.83
N ASP A 124 20.88 -15.30 15.01
CA ASP A 124 20.27 -16.08 13.92
C ASP A 124 19.47 -15.20 12.96
N LEU A 125 18.64 -14.29 13.49
CA LEU A 125 17.90 -13.34 12.69
C LEU A 125 18.86 -12.43 11.89
N ARG A 126 19.92 -11.93 12.54
CA ARG A 126 20.96 -11.13 11.87
C ARG A 126 21.63 -11.91 10.76
N TYR A 127 22.05 -13.15 11.01
CA TYR A 127 22.66 -14.01 9.99
C TYR A 127 21.73 -14.20 8.80
N ARG A 128 20.45 -14.47 9.05
CA ARG A 128 19.43 -14.58 8.00
C ARG A 128 19.28 -13.30 7.19
N ILE A 129 19.18 -12.13 7.85
CA ILE A 129 19.07 -10.83 7.18
C ILE A 129 20.32 -10.56 6.32
N VAL A 130 21.53 -10.77 6.86
CA VAL A 130 22.79 -10.57 6.14
C VAL A 130 22.89 -11.51 4.94
N SER A 131 22.55 -12.79 5.11
CA SER A 131 22.51 -13.76 4.00
C SER A 131 21.55 -13.31 2.89
N LEU A 132 20.36 -12.81 3.24
CA LEU A 132 19.41 -12.29 2.26
C LEU A 132 19.91 -11.01 1.56
N LEU A 133 20.57 -10.10 2.27
CA LEU A 133 21.17 -8.90 1.68
C LEU A 133 22.28 -9.26 0.68
N ILE A 134 23.14 -10.22 1.01
CA ILE A 134 24.18 -10.72 0.11
C ILE A 134 23.54 -11.37 -1.12
N LYS A 135 22.51 -12.20 -0.94
CA LYS A 135 21.83 -12.85 -2.08
C LYS A 135 21.07 -11.85 -2.95
N LEU A 136 20.49 -10.78 -2.39
CA LEU A 136 19.89 -9.70 -3.17
C LEU A 136 20.93 -8.94 -4.00
N ASP A 137 22.16 -8.86 -3.52
CA ASP A 137 23.27 -8.22 -4.22
C ASP A 137 23.82 -9.10 -5.34
N THR A 138 23.90 -10.43 -5.14
CA THR A 138 24.53 -11.36 -6.10
C THR A 138 23.55 -12.04 -7.05
N THR A 139 22.35 -12.38 -6.58
CA THR A 139 21.33 -13.17 -7.32
C THR A 139 19.91 -12.61 -7.12
N PRO A 140 19.67 -11.32 -7.42
CA PRO A 140 18.41 -10.64 -7.12
C PRO A 140 17.17 -11.34 -7.70
N ASP A 141 17.20 -11.73 -8.97
CA ASP A 141 16.03 -12.34 -9.63
C ASP A 141 15.64 -13.68 -8.99
N ASN A 142 16.61 -14.49 -8.57
CA ASN A 142 16.36 -15.77 -7.88
C ASN A 142 15.75 -15.56 -6.49
N VAL A 143 16.20 -14.53 -5.77
CA VAL A 143 15.63 -14.20 -4.46
C VAL A 143 14.21 -13.66 -4.61
N LEU A 144 14.02 -12.67 -5.49
CA LEU A 144 12.75 -11.94 -5.64
C LEU A 144 11.64 -12.80 -6.25
N SER A 145 11.97 -13.73 -7.15
CA SER A 145 11.01 -14.67 -7.76
C SER A 145 10.35 -15.61 -6.75
N ARG A 146 10.99 -15.90 -5.62
CA ARG A 146 10.48 -16.78 -4.57
C ARG A 146 9.58 -16.07 -3.55
N LEU A 147 9.44 -14.74 -3.66
CA LEU A 147 8.70 -13.94 -2.69
C LEU A 147 7.22 -13.87 -3.02
N LYS A 148 6.38 -14.05 -1.99
CA LYS A 148 4.95 -13.80 -2.08
C LYS A 148 4.68 -12.29 -2.26
N MET A 149 3.50 -11.96 -2.79
CA MET A 149 3.08 -10.57 -2.98
C MET A 149 3.16 -9.72 -1.71
N ASP A 150 2.81 -10.27 -0.54
CA ASP A 150 2.91 -9.55 0.74
C ASP A 150 4.37 -9.27 1.14
N GLU A 151 5.29 -10.19 0.83
CA GLU A 151 6.72 -10.05 1.13
C GLU A 151 7.37 -8.99 0.22
N LEU A 152 7.03 -8.99 -1.07
CA LEU A 152 7.43 -7.95 -2.02
C LEU A 152 6.87 -6.57 -1.63
N ALA A 153 5.60 -6.53 -1.21
CA ALA A 153 4.94 -5.31 -0.77
C ALA A 153 5.58 -4.75 0.51
N ALA A 154 5.94 -5.63 1.46
CA ALA A 154 6.64 -5.29 2.68
C ALA A 154 8.06 -4.77 2.39
N LEU A 155 8.80 -5.42 1.48
CA LEU A 155 10.12 -4.97 1.02
C LEU A 155 10.07 -3.56 0.42
N LEU A 156 9.16 -3.33 -0.53
CA LEU A 156 8.99 -1.99 -1.14
C LEU A 156 8.55 -0.96 -0.10
N ALA A 157 7.63 -1.31 0.79
CA ALA A 157 7.22 -0.42 1.87
C ALA A 157 8.40 -0.02 2.75
N GLY A 158 9.37 -0.92 2.98
CA GLY A 158 10.60 -0.64 3.74
C GLY A 158 11.45 0.43 3.09
N ILE A 159 11.62 0.33 1.77
CA ILE A 159 12.33 1.34 0.99
C ILE A 159 11.57 2.67 1.02
N ILE A 160 10.23 2.65 0.86
CA ILE A 160 9.38 3.85 0.94
C ILE A 160 9.49 4.52 2.32
N ASP A 161 9.48 3.75 3.41
CA ASP A 161 9.59 4.30 4.76
C ASP A 161 10.97 4.85 5.12
N GLY A 162 12.01 4.60 4.31
CA GLY A 162 13.30 5.27 4.43
C GLY A 162 13.47 6.40 3.42
N ASP A 163 13.65 6.06 2.15
CA ASP A 163 14.00 7.00 1.06
C ASP A 163 12.81 7.44 0.20
N GLY A 164 11.59 7.03 0.54
CA GLY A 164 10.42 7.33 -0.27
C GLY A 164 9.92 8.77 -0.20
N TYR A 165 9.41 9.28 -1.30
CA TYR A 165 8.62 10.49 -1.36
C TYR A 165 7.31 10.23 -2.11
N ILE A 166 6.23 10.85 -1.65
CA ILE A 166 4.91 10.75 -2.29
C ILE A 166 4.49 12.18 -2.63
N GLY A 167 4.40 12.45 -3.93
CA GLY A 167 4.17 13.80 -4.48
C GLY A 167 2.82 14.41 -4.11
N LYS A 168 2.75 15.75 -4.24
CA LYS A 168 1.51 16.53 -4.33
C LYS A 168 1.39 17.04 -5.78
N PRO A 169 0.25 16.88 -6.49
CA PRO A 169 -0.86 15.95 -6.22
C PRO A 169 -0.35 14.50 -6.22
N SER A 170 -1.07 13.58 -5.57
CA SER A 170 -0.65 12.19 -5.37
C SER A 170 -0.65 11.35 -6.66
N THR A 171 0.16 11.74 -7.64
CA THR A 171 0.24 11.10 -8.96
C THR A 171 1.44 10.17 -9.10
N TYR A 172 2.49 10.41 -8.32
CA TYR A 172 3.71 9.62 -8.37
C TYR A 172 4.30 9.38 -6.98
N ILE A 173 5.10 8.32 -6.92
CA ILE A 173 5.96 7.98 -5.80
C ILE A 173 7.38 8.03 -6.32
N SER A 174 8.31 8.45 -5.47
CA SER A 174 9.71 8.41 -5.81
C SER A 174 10.56 7.85 -4.68
N ILE A 175 11.73 7.31 -5.04
CA ILE A 175 12.72 6.79 -4.11
C ILE A 175 14.07 7.37 -4.53
N SER A 176 14.75 8.02 -3.58
CA SER A 176 16.09 8.54 -3.80
C SER A 176 17.14 7.45 -3.56
N PHE A 177 17.97 7.18 -4.57
CA PHE A 177 19.13 6.29 -4.44
C PHE A 177 20.16 6.56 -5.53
N ASN A 178 21.45 6.43 -5.21
CA ASN A 178 22.51 6.49 -6.22
C ASN A 178 22.71 5.13 -6.88
N MET A 179 22.32 4.99 -8.15
CA MET A 179 22.41 3.76 -8.94
C MET A 179 23.84 3.19 -9.09
N ASN A 180 24.88 4.01 -8.91
CA ASN A 180 26.27 3.54 -8.94
C ASN A 180 26.70 2.88 -7.62
N SER A 181 26.00 3.16 -6.52
CA SER A 181 26.27 2.54 -5.23
C SER A 181 25.75 1.10 -5.17
N ARG A 182 26.39 0.26 -4.36
CA ARG A 182 25.97 -1.14 -4.14
C ARG A 182 24.49 -1.22 -3.68
N LYS A 183 24.08 -0.36 -2.73
CA LYS A 183 22.67 -0.29 -2.30
C LYS A 183 21.73 0.10 -3.43
N GLY A 184 22.11 1.13 -4.21
CA GLY A 184 21.29 1.63 -5.29
C GLY A 184 21.10 0.62 -6.42
N LYS A 185 22.11 -0.20 -6.73
CA LYS A 185 21.98 -1.32 -7.67
C LYS A 185 20.91 -2.32 -7.20
N ILE A 186 20.92 -2.68 -5.91
CA ILE A 186 19.91 -3.59 -5.33
C ILE A 186 18.51 -2.96 -5.41
N ILE A 187 18.35 -1.69 -5.02
CA ILE A 187 17.07 -0.98 -5.09
C ILE A 187 16.56 -0.94 -6.53
N ASN A 188 17.43 -0.63 -7.50
CA ASN A 188 17.09 -0.64 -8.92
C ASN A 188 16.59 -2.02 -9.38
N ASN A 189 17.31 -3.10 -9.02
CA ASN A 189 16.90 -4.46 -9.35
C ASN A 189 15.54 -4.84 -8.75
N ILE A 190 15.25 -4.41 -7.52
CA ILE A 190 13.94 -4.59 -6.89
C ILE A 190 12.86 -3.87 -7.70
N LEU A 191 13.07 -2.60 -8.07
CA LEU A 191 12.10 -1.82 -8.85
C LEU A 191 11.86 -2.44 -10.23
N SER A 192 12.92 -2.83 -10.95
CA SER A 192 12.83 -3.51 -12.24
C SER A 192 12.09 -4.85 -12.15
N PHE A 193 12.30 -5.61 -11.08
CA PHE A 193 11.57 -6.86 -10.86
C PHE A 193 10.06 -6.62 -10.63
N LEU A 194 9.71 -5.60 -9.83
CA LEU A 194 8.32 -5.23 -9.57
C LEU A 194 7.62 -4.71 -10.84
N GLU A 195 8.37 -4.02 -11.70
CA GLU A 195 7.90 -3.58 -13.02
C GLU A 195 7.67 -4.76 -13.97
N LYS A 196 8.61 -5.71 -14.06
CA LYS A 196 8.44 -6.97 -14.82
C LYS A 196 7.19 -7.76 -14.37
N LYS A 197 6.85 -7.70 -13.07
CA LYS A 197 5.62 -8.30 -12.50
C LYS A 197 4.35 -7.47 -12.70
N GLN A 198 4.43 -6.33 -13.39
CA GLN A 198 3.33 -5.38 -13.61
C GLN A 198 2.68 -4.89 -12.31
N TYR A 199 3.45 -4.83 -11.21
CA TYR A 199 2.96 -4.28 -9.96
C TYR A 199 3.10 -2.77 -9.91
N ILE A 200 4.17 -2.26 -10.52
CA ILE A 200 4.47 -0.84 -10.71
C ILE A 200 4.88 -0.60 -12.15
N ILE A 201 4.99 0.66 -12.53
CA ILE A 201 5.72 1.11 -13.72
C ILE A 201 6.66 2.23 -13.31
N VAL A 202 7.92 2.11 -13.71
CA VAL A 202 8.96 3.10 -13.44
C VAL A 202 8.89 4.13 -14.57
N ASN A 203 8.58 5.38 -14.23
CA ASN A 203 8.39 6.43 -15.23
C ASN A 203 9.74 6.99 -15.69
N LYS A 204 10.59 7.39 -14.74
CA LYS A 204 11.88 8.03 -15.00
C LYS A 204 12.81 7.89 -13.81
N TYR A 205 14.10 7.67 -14.09
CA TYR A 205 15.19 7.85 -13.14
C TYR A 205 15.94 9.15 -13.45
N TYR A 206 16.03 10.05 -12.46
CA TYR A 206 16.83 11.26 -12.52
C TYR A 206 18.23 10.97 -11.99
N ARG A 207 19.26 11.24 -12.80
CA ARG A 207 20.67 11.15 -12.39
C ARG A 207 21.04 12.34 -11.48
N GLU A 208 22.34 12.54 -11.25
CA GLU A 208 22.86 13.68 -10.50
C GLU A 208 22.21 15.01 -10.94
N PRO A 209 21.85 15.91 -10.01
CA PRO A 209 22.03 15.84 -8.54
C PRO A 209 20.90 15.14 -7.78
N LYS A 210 19.84 14.70 -8.45
CA LYS A 210 18.61 14.22 -7.78
C LYS A 210 18.67 12.77 -7.33
N TYR A 211 19.29 11.90 -8.14
CA TYR A 211 19.40 10.46 -7.85
C TYR A 211 18.05 9.85 -7.43
N GLU A 212 17.01 10.00 -8.26
CA GLU A 212 15.63 9.70 -7.88
C GLU A 212 14.91 8.87 -8.94
N ALA A 213 14.37 7.71 -8.56
CA ALA A 213 13.45 6.95 -9.40
C ALA A 213 12.01 7.34 -9.10
N THR A 214 11.23 7.69 -10.13
CA THR A 214 9.78 7.92 -10.03
C THR A 214 9.01 6.73 -10.58
N PHE A 215 7.94 6.32 -9.92
CA PHE A 215 7.08 5.22 -10.34
C PHE A 215 5.62 5.44 -9.92
N ARG A 216 4.72 4.66 -10.52
CA ARG A 216 3.30 4.56 -10.11
C ARG A 216 2.90 3.10 -9.97
N PHE A 217 1.91 2.83 -9.14
CA PHE A 217 1.34 1.49 -9.02
C PHE A 217 0.48 1.16 -10.24
N LEU A 218 0.58 -0.07 -10.73
CA LEU A 218 -0.32 -0.63 -11.74
C LEU A 218 -1.30 -1.65 -11.13
N ASN A 219 -0.90 -2.29 -10.03
CA ASN A 219 -1.72 -3.30 -9.37
C ASN A 219 -2.31 -2.78 -8.05
N PHE A 220 -3.64 -2.62 -8.00
CA PHE A 220 -4.34 -2.09 -6.82
C PHE A 220 -4.21 -2.99 -5.58
N ARG A 221 -4.24 -4.31 -5.76
CA ARG A 221 -4.07 -5.27 -4.65
C ARG A 221 -2.67 -5.16 -4.04
N PHE A 222 -1.65 -4.98 -4.87
CA PHE A 222 -0.28 -4.76 -4.43
C PHE A 222 -0.12 -3.41 -3.71
N LEU A 223 -0.72 -2.33 -4.24
CA LEU A 223 -0.77 -1.02 -3.57
C LEU A 223 -1.38 -1.12 -2.16
N HIS A 224 -2.53 -1.79 -2.04
CA HIS A 224 -3.20 -2.01 -0.76
C HIS A 224 -2.33 -2.80 0.22
N LYS A 225 -1.68 -3.88 -0.25
CA LYS A 225 -0.72 -4.65 0.56
C LYS A 225 0.49 -3.82 0.98
N CYS A 226 1.02 -2.98 0.09
CA CYS A 226 2.17 -2.12 0.38
C CYS A 226 1.82 -1.09 1.46
N LEU A 227 0.66 -0.43 1.33
CA LEU A 227 0.15 0.53 2.31
C LEU A 227 0.03 -0.06 3.72
N LYS A 228 -0.38 -1.34 3.85
CA LYS A 228 -0.45 -2.05 5.14
C LYS A 228 0.87 -1.99 5.91
N TYR A 229 2.00 -2.02 5.20
CA TYR A 229 3.35 -2.06 5.77
C TYR A 229 4.07 -0.70 5.75
N VAL A 230 3.42 0.39 5.32
CA VAL A 230 3.95 1.76 5.46
C VAL A 230 3.57 2.31 6.83
N TYR A 231 4.59 2.51 7.66
CA TYR A 231 4.45 2.92 9.06
C TYR A 231 4.88 4.37 9.30
N HIS A 232 5.55 5.01 8.33
CA HIS A 232 5.84 6.43 8.41
C HIS A 232 4.56 7.26 8.24
N ASN A 233 4.14 7.98 9.29
CA ASN A 233 2.82 8.61 9.37
C ASN A 233 2.49 9.54 8.19
N LYS A 234 3.39 10.46 7.84
CA LYS A 234 3.15 11.36 6.69
C LYS A 234 3.06 10.62 5.35
N ARG A 235 3.94 9.64 5.11
CA ARG A 235 3.94 8.82 3.88
C ARG A 235 2.68 7.97 3.81
N ARG A 236 2.29 7.33 4.91
CA ARG A 236 1.04 6.57 5.00
C ARG A 236 -0.18 7.41 4.61
N LYS A 237 -0.37 8.59 5.21
CA LYS A 237 -1.48 9.50 4.87
C LYS A 237 -1.49 9.91 3.40
N ARG A 238 -0.31 10.20 2.84
CA ARG A 238 -0.18 10.53 1.41
C ARG A 238 -0.47 9.33 0.51
N MET A 239 -0.07 8.13 0.93
CA MET A 239 -0.32 6.88 0.21
C MET A 239 -1.80 6.45 0.28
N GLU A 240 -2.48 6.71 1.39
CA GLU A 240 -3.95 6.55 1.51
C GLU A 240 -4.66 7.46 0.52
N LYS A 241 -4.26 8.74 0.44
CA LYS A 241 -4.79 9.66 -0.58
C LYS A 241 -4.50 9.18 -2.00
N TYR A 242 -3.25 8.79 -2.28
CA TYR A 242 -2.84 8.19 -3.56
C TYR A 242 -3.74 7.00 -3.94
N MET A 243 -3.99 6.08 -2.99
CA MET A 243 -4.82 4.91 -3.21
C MET A 243 -6.28 5.28 -3.49
N LEU A 244 -6.83 6.27 -2.78
CA LEU A 244 -8.18 6.77 -3.04
C LEU A 244 -8.30 7.40 -4.43
N ASP A 245 -7.33 8.22 -4.83
CA ASP A 245 -7.32 8.86 -6.15
C ASP A 245 -7.14 7.83 -7.27
N TYR A 246 -6.28 6.82 -7.05
CA TYR A 246 -6.15 5.67 -7.95
C TYR A 246 -7.47 4.89 -8.06
N ALA A 247 -8.12 4.56 -6.94
CA ALA A 247 -9.39 3.83 -6.93
C ALA A 247 -10.47 4.62 -7.68
N ARG A 248 -10.59 5.93 -7.40
CA ARG A 248 -11.49 6.82 -8.11
C ARG A 248 -11.20 6.88 -9.60
N ALA A 249 -9.94 6.75 -10.03
CA ALA A 249 -9.56 6.84 -11.43
C ALA A 249 -9.76 5.52 -12.20
N TYR A 250 -9.50 4.36 -11.58
CA TYR A 250 -9.34 3.10 -12.32
C TYR A 250 -10.22 1.94 -11.85
N ILE A 251 -10.77 1.97 -10.63
CA ILE A 251 -11.46 0.82 -10.04
C ILE A 251 -12.98 1.02 -10.10
N CYS A 252 -13.73 -0.06 -10.37
CA CYS A 252 -15.18 -0.04 -10.22
C CYS A 252 -15.53 0.10 -8.72
N PRO A 253 -16.28 1.15 -8.32
CA PRO A 253 -16.64 1.37 -6.92
C PRO A 253 -17.67 0.39 -6.36
N PHE A 254 -18.23 -0.50 -7.19
CA PHE A 254 -19.30 -1.41 -6.82
C PHE A 254 -18.90 -2.86 -7.12
N SER A 255 -19.12 -3.73 -6.15
CA SER A 255 -19.09 -5.18 -6.36
C SER A 255 -20.23 -5.62 -7.29
N ILE A 256 -20.14 -6.83 -7.84
CA ILE A 256 -21.20 -7.42 -8.67
C ILE A 256 -22.52 -7.49 -7.88
N PHE A 257 -22.45 -7.90 -6.61
CA PHE A 257 -23.62 -7.95 -5.72
C PHE A 257 -24.27 -6.57 -5.54
N GLU A 258 -23.48 -5.53 -5.27
CA GLU A 258 -24.00 -4.17 -5.12
C GLU A 258 -24.60 -3.65 -6.42
N LEU A 259 -23.96 -3.90 -7.57
CA LEU A 259 -24.52 -3.54 -8.88
C LEU A 259 -25.86 -4.24 -9.11
N LYS A 260 -25.99 -5.52 -8.75
CA LYS A 260 -27.24 -6.27 -8.87
C LYS A 260 -28.37 -5.64 -8.05
N GLN A 261 -28.08 -5.26 -6.80
CA GLN A 261 -29.05 -4.56 -5.94
C GLN A 261 -29.43 -3.18 -6.49
N ILE A 262 -28.46 -2.42 -6.99
CA ILE A 262 -28.70 -1.10 -7.61
C ILE A 262 -29.62 -1.24 -8.83
N LEU A 263 -29.32 -2.18 -9.72
CA LEU A 263 -30.04 -2.38 -10.97
C LEU A 263 -31.47 -2.90 -10.75
N ARG A 264 -31.66 -3.81 -9.79
CA ARG A 264 -32.99 -4.31 -9.35
C ARG A 264 -33.94 -3.21 -8.92
N ASN A 265 -33.42 -2.19 -8.27
CA ASN A 265 -34.21 -1.08 -7.74
C ASN A 265 -34.26 0.10 -8.72
N THR A 266 -33.75 -0.05 -9.95
CA THR A 266 -33.71 1.03 -10.94
C THR A 266 -35.02 1.15 -11.72
N SER A 267 -35.67 2.31 -11.61
CA SER A 267 -36.91 2.64 -12.34
C SER A 267 -36.68 3.01 -13.80
N SER A 268 -35.55 3.67 -14.12
CA SER A 268 -35.15 4.01 -15.49
C SER A 268 -33.65 4.24 -15.61
N ALA A 269 -33.12 4.08 -16.83
CA ALA A 269 -31.71 4.24 -17.12
C ALA A 269 -31.49 4.94 -18.48
N TYR A 270 -30.44 5.74 -18.58
CA TYR A 270 -29.96 6.31 -19.84
C TYR A 270 -28.43 6.39 -19.88
N ILE A 271 -27.87 6.58 -21.07
CA ILE A 271 -26.43 6.73 -21.27
C ILE A 271 -26.11 8.20 -21.51
N ASP A 272 -25.32 8.79 -20.62
CA ASP A 272 -24.73 10.11 -20.80
C ASP A 272 -23.42 9.97 -21.58
N TYR A 273 -23.47 10.33 -22.87
CA TYR A 273 -22.30 10.39 -23.75
C TYR A 273 -21.60 11.73 -23.53
N ARG A 274 -20.46 11.70 -22.83
CA ARG A 274 -19.71 12.94 -22.59
C ARG A 274 -19.08 13.42 -23.88
N LYS A 275 -19.22 14.73 -24.12
CA LYS A 275 -18.61 15.43 -25.25
C LYS A 275 -17.08 15.56 -25.06
N PRO A 276 -16.32 15.76 -26.16
CA PRO A 276 -14.89 16.03 -26.09
C PRO A 276 -14.55 17.11 -25.04
N PRO A 277 -13.40 16.98 -24.34
CA PRO A 277 -12.30 16.05 -24.61
C PRO A 277 -12.46 14.66 -23.97
N ARG A 278 -13.57 14.39 -23.27
CA ARG A 278 -13.80 13.11 -22.57
C ARG A 278 -14.70 12.20 -23.39
N ASN A 279 -14.12 11.29 -24.17
CA ASN A 279 -14.87 10.27 -24.96
C ASN A 279 -15.44 9.12 -24.09
N SER A 280 -15.76 9.38 -22.81
CA SER A 280 -16.26 8.37 -21.87
C SER A 280 -17.78 8.42 -21.77
N LYS A 281 -18.45 7.27 -21.67
CA LYS A 281 -19.89 7.19 -21.37
C LYS A 281 -20.16 6.90 -19.89
N VAL A 282 -21.30 7.36 -19.39
CA VAL A 282 -21.78 7.07 -18.03
C VAL A 282 -23.18 6.51 -18.12
N LEU A 283 -23.41 5.35 -17.50
CA LEU A 283 -24.75 4.81 -17.30
C LEU A 283 -25.36 5.53 -16.10
N VAL A 284 -26.44 6.25 -16.34
CA VAL A 284 -27.17 7.00 -15.31
C VAL A 284 -28.43 6.22 -14.98
N LEU A 285 -28.59 5.90 -13.70
CA LEU A 285 -29.69 5.11 -13.16
C LEU A 285 -30.54 6.01 -12.25
N TYR A 286 -31.86 5.94 -12.41
CA TYR A 286 -32.82 6.60 -11.53
C TYR A 286 -33.55 5.58 -10.68
N ILE A 287 -33.48 5.77 -9.37
CA ILE A 287 -34.12 4.95 -8.35
C ILE A 287 -35.16 5.81 -7.63
N GLN A 288 -36.35 5.27 -7.35
CA GLN A 288 -37.33 5.98 -6.53
C GLN A 288 -36.84 6.05 -5.09
N ARG A 289 -37.15 7.13 -4.37
CA ARG A 289 -36.58 7.36 -3.02
C ARG A 289 -36.83 6.18 -2.06
N HIS A 290 -38.04 5.62 -2.06
CA HIS A 290 -38.41 4.48 -1.22
C HIS A 290 -37.63 3.21 -1.56
N ASP A 291 -37.28 2.99 -2.82
CA ASP A 291 -36.44 1.86 -3.22
C ASP A 291 -34.96 2.10 -2.91
N PHE A 292 -34.50 3.35 -2.99
CA PHE A 292 -33.14 3.71 -2.62
C PHE A 292 -32.88 3.45 -1.13
N GLU A 293 -33.86 3.71 -0.25
CA GLU A 293 -33.75 3.45 1.18
C GLU A 293 -33.42 1.97 1.48
N LYS A 294 -33.95 1.02 0.68
CA LYS A 294 -33.65 -0.42 0.79
C LYS A 294 -32.19 -0.76 0.52
N ILE A 295 -31.51 0.06 -0.30
CA ILE A 295 -30.12 -0.17 -0.73
C ILE A 295 -29.13 0.89 -0.23
N ALA A 296 -29.58 1.84 0.59
CA ALA A 296 -28.75 2.94 1.10
C ALA A 296 -27.52 2.44 1.87
N TYR A 297 -27.61 1.25 2.47
CA TYR A 297 -26.50 0.59 3.17
C TYR A 297 -25.26 0.38 2.29
N ILE A 298 -25.39 0.31 0.96
CA ILE A 298 -24.27 0.18 0.01
C ILE A 298 -23.28 1.35 0.16
N TRP A 299 -23.77 2.53 0.56
CA TRP A 299 -22.96 3.71 0.82
C TRP A 299 -22.55 3.87 2.29
N ASN A 300 -23.15 3.10 3.21
CA ASN A 300 -22.89 3.20 4.65
C ASN A 300 -21.82 2.20 5.16
N LYS A 301 -21.46 1.18 4.37
CA LYS A 301 -20.63 0.06 4.84
C LYS A 301 -19.11 0.21 4.70
N ASP A 302 -18.57 1.18 3.95
CA ASP A 302 -17.14 1.19 3.60
C ASP A 302 -16.33 2.35 4.19
N HIS A 303 -15.25 2.00 4.88
CA HIS A 303 -14.16 2.89 5.29
C HIS A 303 -13.36 3.47 4.10
N LEU A 304 -13.65 3.04 2.86
CA LEU A 304 -13.00 3.50 1.64
C LEU A 304 -13.99 4.35 0.81
N SER A 305 -14.02 5.66 1.10
CA SER A 305 -14.93 6.66 0.52
C SER A 305 -14.61 7.05 -0.93
N TYR A 306 -14.55 6.07 -1.84
CA TYR A 306 -14.38 6.31 -3.28
C TYR A 306 -15.63 5.98 -4.12
N LYS A 307 -16.70 5.49 -3.50
CA LYS A 307 -18.01 5.34 -4.16
C LYS A 307 -18.57 6.70 -4.57
N PRO A 308 -19.11 6.85 -5.80
CA PRO A 308 -19.75 8.09 -6.22
C PRO A 308 -20.98 8.35 -5.35
N ARG A 309 -21.12 9.59 -4.87
CA ARG A 309 -22.26 9.99 -4.05
C ARG A 309 -23.54 9.96 -4.91
N PRO A 310 -24.64 9.36 -4.40
CA PRO A 310 -25.94 9.48 -5.04
C PRO A 310 -26.38 10.95 -5.07
N ILE A 311 -27.05 11.37 -6.14
CA ILE A 311 -27.63 12.71 -6.25
C ILE A 311 -29.12 12.57 -5.95
N ILE A 312 -29.57 13.19 -4.87
CA ILE A 312 -30.95 13.09 -4.38
C ILE A 312 -31.74 14.30 -4.88
N SER A 313 -32.87 14.07 -5.55
CA SER A 313 -33.78 15.11 -6.03
C SER A 313 -35.23 14.72 -5.75
N LYS A 314 -35.89 15.43 -4.82
CA LYS A 314 -37.28 15.19 -4.38
C LYS A 314 -37.56 13.69 -4.16
N ASN A 315 -38.19 13.04 -5.15
CA ASN A 315 -38.65 11.65 -5.11
C ASN A 315 -37.73 10.66 -5.82
N ARG A 316 -36.62 11.11 -6.44
CA ARG A 316 -35.70 10.28 -7.20
C ARG A 316 -34.27 10.41 -6.70
N VAL A 317 -33.53 9.33 -6.80
CA VAL A 317 -32.10 9.24 -6.52
C VAL A 317 -31.40 8.82 -7.79
N MET A 318 -30.40 9.59 -8.19
CA MET A 318 -29.59 9.35 -9.37
C MET A 318 -28.26 8.72 -8.98
N ILE A 319 -27.92 7.61 -9.61
CA ILE A 319 -26.65 6.90 -9.44
C ILE A 319 -25.92 6.88 -10.79
N LYS A 320 -24.62 7.14 -10.75
CA LYS A 320 -23.75 7.17 -11.94
C LYS A 320 -22.81 5.97 -11.95
N ILE A 321 -22.96 5.10 -12.93
CA ILE A 321 -22.08 3.95 -13.17
C ILE A 321 -21.15 4.29 -14.34
N THR A 322 -19.85 4.37 -14.06
CA THR A 322 -18.82 4.72 -15.06
C THR A 322 -18.31 3.49 -15.80
N GLU A 323 -17.57 3.68 -16.89
CA GLU A 323 -17.00 2.58 -17.69
C GLU A 323 -16.06 1.65 -16.93
N LYS A 324 -15.56 2.07 -15.75
CA LYS A 324 -14.75 1.23 -14.87
C LYS A 324 -15.50 -0.03 -14.40
N CYS A 325 -16.83 0.01 -14.42
CA CYS A 325 -17.68 -1.10 -14.02
C CYS A 325 -18.11 -2.01 -15.18
N LYS A 326 -17.61 -1.81 -16.41
CA LYS A 326 -17.99 -2.61 -17.58
C LYS A 326 -17.80 -4.10 -17.35
N GLU A 327 -16.67 -4.53 -16.78
CA GLU A 327 -16.40 -5.94 -16.54
C GLU A 327 -17.41 -6.56 -15.54
N ASN A 328 -17.70 -5.85 -14.44
CA ASN A 328 -18.67 -6.33 -13.46
C ASN A 328 -20.09 -6.36 -14.02
N LEU A 329 -20.48 -5.36 -14.81
CA LEU A 329 -21.76 -5.33 -15.53
C LEU A 329 -21.85 -6.47 -16.56
N PHE A 330 -20.77 -6.73 -17.30
CA PHE A 330 -20.71 -7.82 -18.28
C PHE A 330 -20.91 -9.19 -17.61
N LYS A 331 -20.23 -9.44 -16.49
CA LYS A 331 -20.43 -10.67 -15.71
C LYS A 331 -21.88 -10.80 -15.24
N LEU A 332 -22.45 -9.71 -14.74
CA LEU A 332 -23.81 -9.67 -14.20
C LEU A 332 -24.88 -9.95 -15.25
N ILE A 333 -24.78 -9.39 -16.46
CA ILE A 333 -25.78 -9.66 -17.52
C ILE A 333 -25.70 -11.09 -18.09
N ASN A 334 -24.59 -11.79 -17.86
CA ASN A 334 -24.39 -13.18 -18.26
C ASN A 334 -24.79 -14.16 -17.14
N GLU A 335 -25.18 -13.67 -15.96
CA GLU A 335 -25.80 -14.52 -14.94
C GLU A 335 -27.22 -14.89 -15.36
N ALA A 336 -27.54 -16.18 -15.39
CA ALA A 336 -28.82 -16.71 -15.89
C ALA A 336 -30.06 -16.15 -15.16
N ASN A 337 -29.92 -15.63 -13.94
CA ASN A 337 -31.02 -15.09 -13.11
C ASN A 337 -30.63 -13.75 -12.47
N ALA A 338 -30.48 -12.71 -13.29
CA ALA A 338 -30.19 -11.38 -12.78
C ALA A 338 -31.39 -10.76 -12.03
N ASP A 339 -32.64 -11.13 -12.40
CA ASP A 339 -33.89 -10.52 -11.88
C ASP A 339 -33.78 -8.99 -11.95
N ILE A 340 -33.69 -8.47 -13.17
CA ILE A 340 -33.55 -7.04 -13.49
C ILE A 340 -34.49 -6.79 -14.66
N GLU A 341 -35.22 -5.67 -14.63
CA GLU A 341 -36.17 -5.32 -15.69
C GLU A 341 -35.50 -5.27 -17.07
N ASP A 342 -36.12 -5.85 -18.09
CA ASP A 342 -35.55 -6.02 -19.44
C ASP A 342 -35.09 -4.70 -20.06
N LYS A 343 -35.87 -3.62 -19.90
CA LYS A 343 -35.49 -2.27 -20.38
C LYS A 343 -34.17 -1.78 -19.78
N ILE A 344 -33.85 -2.18 -18.55
CA ILE A 344 -32.60 -1.82 -17.87
C ILE A 344 -31.47 -2.68 -18.43
N ILE A 345 -31.71 -3.98 -18.65
CA ILE A 345 -30.75 -4.89 -19.31
C ILE A 345 -30.39 -4.39 -20.70
N GLU A 346 -31.37 -3.96 -21.50
CA GLU A 346 -31.11 -3.37 -22.82
C GLU A 346 -30.20 -2.14 -22.72
N LYS A 347 -30.45 -1.23 -21.77
CA LYS A 347 -29.58 -0.06 -21.56
C LYS A 347 -28.19 -0.43 -21.08
N ILE A 348 -28.03 -1.51 -20.32
CA ILE A 348 -26.71 -2.04 -19.96
C ILE A 348 -26.01 -2.58 -21.21
N ARG A 349 -26.70 -3.34 -22.08
CA ARG A 349 -26.13 -3.84 -23.34
C ARG A 349 -25.66 -2.70 -24.25
N ASP A 350 -26.47 -1.65 -24.40
CA ASP A 350 -26.11 -0.41 -25.10
C ASP A 350 -24.85 0.23 -24.47
N PHE A 351 -24.81 0.28 -23.13
CA PHE A 351 -23.68 0.82 -22.38
C PHE A 351 -22.41 -0.03 -22.52
N LEU A 352 -22.52 -1.33 -22.68
CA LEU A 352 -21.38 -2.23 -22.92
C LEU A 352 -20.96 -2.21 -24.40
N GLY A 353 -21.84 -1.79 -25.31
CA GLY A 353 -21.62 -1.85 -26.75
C GLY A 353 -21.87 -3.24 -27.34
N ILE A 354 -22.61 -4.09 -26.63
CA ILE A 354 -22.95 -5.44 -27.09
C ILE A 354 -24.07 -5.32 -28.11
N THR A 355 -23.77 -5.61 -29.37
CA THR A 355 -24.79 -5.66 -30.43
C THR A 355 -25.45 -7.04 -30.46
N LYS A 356 -26.70 -7.12 -30.95
CA LYS A 356 -27.49 -8.37 -31.04
C LYS A 356 -26.76 -9.54 -31.75
N ARG A 357 -25.67 -9.29 -32.50
CA ARG A 357 -24.85 -10.32 -33.18
C ARG A 357 -23.95 -11.13 -32.23
N GLU A 358 -23.43 -10.56 -31.15
CA GLU A 358 -22.52 -11.27 -30.23
C GLU A 358 -23.23 -12.28 -29.29
N ILE A 359 -24.56 -12.19 -29.21
CA ILE A 359 -25.42 -13.07 -28.40
C ILE A 359 -25.56 -14.46 -29.05
N ARG A 360 -25.35 -14.58 -30.37
CA ARG A 360 -25.43 -15.88 -31.06
C ARG A 360 -24.22 -16.77 -30.81
N ASP A 361 -23.02 -16.21 -30.64
CA ASP A 361 -21.79 -17.00 -30.50
C ASP A 361 -21.51 -17.51 -29.08
N THR A 362 -22.17 -16.94 -28.07
CA THR A 362 -22.09 -17.42 -26.68
C THR A 362 -23.09 -18.54 -26.40
N ASN A 363 -24.28 -18.50 -27.00
CA ASN A 363 -25.30 -19.55 -26.83
C ASN A 363 -25.07 -20.80 -27.69
N THR A 364 -24.29 -20.73 -28.78
CA THR A 364 -23.90 -21.92 -29.55
C THR A 364 -22.75 -22.70 -28.90
N LYS A 365 -21.86 -22.05 -28.15
CA LYS A 365 -20.76 -22.74 -27.45
C LYS A 365 -21.18 -23.50 -26.19
N THR A 366 -22.37 -23.26 -25.64
CA THR A 366 -22.90 -24.01 -24.49
C THR A 366 -23.83 -25.17 -24.88
N LYS A 367 -24.12 -25.36 -26.17
CA LYS A 367 -24.99 -26.45 -26.68
C LYS A 367 -24.26 -27.57 -27.42
N ILE A 368 -22.93 -27.54 -27.47
CA ILE A 368 -22.12 -28.66 -27.97
C ILE A 368 -21.23 -29.12 -26.82
N ASN A 369 -21.77 -30.05 -26.03
CA ASN A 369 -21.09 -31.12 -25.28
C ASN A 369 -22.15 -31.71 -24.34
N ILE A 370 -23.01 -32.57 -24.90
CA ILE A 370 -23.49 -33.77 -24.20
C ILE A 370 -22.59 -34.89 -24.67
#